data_AF-A0A6J5TKT9-F1
#
_entry.id   AF-A0A6J5TKT9-F1
#
_cell.length_a   1.000
_cell.length_b   1.000
_cell.length_c   1.000
_cell.angle_alpha   90.00
_cell.angle_beta   90.00
_cell.angle_gamma   90.00
#
_symmetry.space_group_name_H-M   'P 1'
#
loop_
_entity.id
_entity.type
_entity.pdbx_description
1 polymer ?
#
loop_
_entity_poly.entity_id
_entity_poly.type
_entity_poly.pdbx_seq_one_letter_code
_entity_poly.pdbx_strand_id
1 'polypeptide(L)' 'MKMTRRRRQRQRQRQVGGRGGRRSTVQVKVKKLQMLIPGGRGLTADRLFLQTADYILQLRLQVNALQALSKIYKL' A
#
# COMPACT_ATOMS: atom_id res chain seq x y z
N MET A 1 13.58 -45.01 32.39
CA MET A 1 13.29 -44.16 31.21
C MET A 1 12.32 -43.05 31.59
N LYS A 2 12.77 -41.79 31.71
CA LYS A 2 11.90 -40.61 31.97
C LYS A 2 12.08 -39.60 30.84
N MET A 3 11.38 -39.81 29.73
CA MET A 3 11.31 -38.84 28.63
C MET A 3 9.89 -38.26 28.55
N THR A 4 9.82 -36.98 28.15
CA THR A 4 8.64 -36.29 27.56
C THR A 4 7.72 -35.42 28.42
N ARG A 5 8.22 -34.73 29.46
CA ARG A 5 7.53 -33.50 29.95
C ARG A 5 7.97 -32.19 29.26
N ARG A 6 8.98 -32.24 28.37
CA ARG A 6 9.45 -31.07 27.58
C ARG A 6 8.74 -30.86 26.24
N ARG A 7 7.97 -31.84 25.74
CA ARG A 7 7.40 -31.79 24.38
C ARG A 7 6.09 -30.99 24.29
N ARG A 8 5.31 -30.92 25.36
CA ARG A 8 4.02 -30.19 25.40
C ARG A 8 4.16 -28.67 25.47
N GLN A 9 5.26 -28.14 26.02
CA GLN A 9 5.43 -26.69 26.17
C GLN A 9 5.89 -26.01 24.87
N ARG A 10 6.62 -26.71 24.00
CA ARG A 10 7.02 -26.21 22.67
C ARG A 10 5.88 -26.12 21.66
N GLN A 11 4.77 -26.83 21.89
CA GLN A 11 3.64 -26.87 20.96
C GLN A 11 2.67 -25.70 21.17
N ARG A 12 2.67 -25.07 22.35
CA ARG A 12 1.85 -23.88 22.63
C ARG A 12 2.45 -22.58 22.08
N GLN A 13 3.78 -22.48 21.97
CA GLN A 13 4.43 -21.28 21.38
C GLN A 13 4.29 -21.20 19.85
N ARG A 14 3.99 -22.31 19.16
CA ARG A 14 3.81 -22.30 17.69
C ARG A 14 2.44 -21.76 17.25
N GLN A 15 1.47 -21.60 18.14
CA GLN A 15 0.13 -21.12 17.78
C GLN A 15 0.00 -19.58 17.77
N VAL A 16 1.04 -18.84 18.16
CA VAL A 16 0.99 -17.36 18.20
C VAL A 16 1.34 -16.73 16.84
N GLY A 17 1.86 -17.51 15.88
CA GLY A 17 2.30 -17.01 14.57
C GLY A 17 1.25 -17.02 13.46
N GLY A 18 -0.03 -17.26 13.76
CA GLY A 18 -1.03 -17.65 12.76
C GLY A 18 -2.08 -16.60 12.38
N ARG A 19 -1.91 -15.32 12.72
CA ARG A 19 -2.88 -14.25 12.36
C ARG A 19 -2.45 -13.42 11.15
N GLY A 20 -1.68 -13.99 10.24
CA GLY A 20 -1.49 -13.45 8.89
C GLY A 20 -2.72 -13.71 8.02
N GLY A 21 -3.90 -13.31 8.49
CA GLY A 21 -5.15 -13.49 7.78
C GLY A 21 -5.05 -12.86 6.39
N ARG A 22 -5.46 -13.61 5.36
CA ARG A 22 -5.65 -13.18 3.97
C ARG A 22 -6.26 -11.78 3.92
N ARG A 23 -5.43 -10.76 3.94
CA ARG A 23 -5.88 -9.39 3.65
C ARG A 23 -6.32 -9.44 2.20
N SER A 24 -7.54 -9.01 1.90
CA SER A 24 -8.02 -9.09 0.52
C SER A 24 -7.02 -8.38 -0.39
N THR A 25 -6.79 -8.93 -1.58
CA THR A 25 -5.85 -8.35 -2.55
C THR A 25 -6.17 -6.86 -2.80
N VAL A 26 -7.45 -6.51 -2.75
CA VAL A 26 -7.97 -5.14 -2.80
C VAL A 26 -7.46 -4.29 -1.64
N GLN A 27 -7.57 -4.73 -0.39
CA GLN A 27 -7.07 -3.98 0.77
C GLN A 27 -5.55 -3.73 0.69
N VAL A 28 -4.78 -4.67 0.15
CA VAL A 28 -3.34 -4.47 -0.09
C VAL A 28 -3.11 -3.38 -1.14
N LYS A 29 -3.88 -3.39 -2.23
CA LYS A 29 -3.82 -2.37 -3.28
C LYS A 29 -4.23 -0.98 -2.75
N VAL A 30 -5.31 -0.89 -1.97
CA VAL A 30 -5.73 0.36 -1.33
C VAL A 30 -4.65 0.89 -0.40
N LYS A 31 -4.04 0.04 0.43
CA LYS A 31 -2.94 0.44 1.31
C LYS A 31 -1.72 0.96 0.53
N LYS A 32 -1.38 0.31 -0.59
CA LYS A 32 -0.32 0.80 -1.48
C LYS A 32 -0.68 2.16 -2.08
N LEU A 33 -1.92 2.34 -2.53
CA LEU A 33 -2.39 3.62 -3.08
C LEU A 33 -2.30 4.74 -2.03
N GLN A 34 -2.71 4.49 -0.78
CA GLN A 34 -2.57 5.45 0.34
C GLN A 34 -1.13 5.90 0.58
N MET A 35 -0.13 5.08 0.25
CA MET A 35 1.28 5.43 0.39
C MET A 35 1.81 6.27 -0.79
N LEU A 36 1.23 6.10 -1.98
CA LEU A 36 1.65 6.79 -3.20
C LEU A 36 1.03 8.18 -3.32
N ILE A 37 -0.22 8.33 -2.89
CA ILE A 37 -0.95 9.59 -3.01
C ILE A 37 -0.54 10.54 -1.88
N PRO A 38 -0.07 11.77 -2.19
CA PRO A 38 0.24 12.77 -1.16
C PRO A 38 -0.98 13.03 -0.28
N GLY A 39 -0.85 12.91 1.04
CA GLY A 39 -1.98 13.02 1.98
C GLY A 39 -2.94 11.82 1.99
N GLY A 40 -2.62 10.73 1.29
CA GLY A 40 -3.51 9.56 1.15
C GLY A 40 -3.58 8.63 2.35
N ARG A 41 -2.68 8.75 3.34
CA ARG A 41 -2.62 7.83 4.49
C ARG A 41 -3.85 8.00 5.38
N GLY A 42 -4.48 6.89 5.73
CA GLY A 42 -5.63 6.87 6.64
C GLY A 42 -6.97 7.26 5.99
N LEU A 43 -6.99 7.63 4.70
CA LEU A 43 -8.23 7.91 3.99
C LEU A 43 -9.04 6.65 3.74
N THR A 44 -10.37 6.79 3.80
CA THR A 44 -11.29 5.77 3.28
C THR A 44 -11.13 5.63 1.77
N ALA A 45 -11.54 4.48 1.21
CA ALA A 45 -11.36 4.20 -0.22
C ALA A 45 -12.02 5.27 -1.11
N ASP A 46 -13.22 5.73 -0.77
CA ASP A 46 -13.95 6.72 -1.58
C ASP A 46 -13.21 8.05 -1.69
N ARG A 47 -12.74 8.58 -0.55
CA ARG A 47 -11.94 9.82 -0.53
C ARG A 47 -10.57 9.64 -1.18
N LEU A 48 -9.95 8.48 -0.96
CA LEU A 48 -8.67 8.15 -1.57
C LEU A 48 -8.77 8.15 -3.09
N PHE A 49 -9.84 7.61 -3.67
CA PHE A 49 -10.01 7.58 -5.12
C PHE A 49 -10.25 8.97 -5.72
N LEU A 50 -11.05 9.83 -5.05
CA LEU A 50 -11.21 11.22 -5.48
C LEU A 50 -9.87 11.96 -5.49
N GLN A 51 -9.13 11.89 -4.39
CA GLN A 51 -7.81 12.52 -4.28
C GLN A 51 -6.79 11.92 -5.25
N THR A 52 -6.92 10.63 -5.58
CA THR A 52 -6.13 9.98 -6.63
C THR A 52 -6.43 10.58 -8.00
N ALA A 53 -7.70 10.83 -8.32
CA ALA A 53 -8.10 11.43 -9.60
C ALA A 53 -7.51 12.84 -9.74
N ASP A 54 -7.63 13.67 -8.70
CA ASP A 54 -7.05 15.01 -8.67
C ASP A 54 -5.53 14.97 -8.85
N TYR A 55 -4.86 14.04 -8.16
CA TYR A 55 -3.41 13.90 -8.25
C TYR A 55 -2.95 13.44 -9.64
N ILE A 56 -3.67 12.51 -10.28
CA ILE A 56 -3.40 12.09 -11.67
C ILE A 56 -3.54 13.28 -12.62
N LEU A 57 -4.59 14.09 -12.46
CA LEU A 57 -4.81 15.28 -13.29
C LEU A 57 -3.65 16.28 -13.13
N GLN A 58 -3.24 16.56 -11.89
CA GLN A 58 -2.12 17.45 -11.61
C GLN A 58 -0.82 16.96 -12.25
N LEU A 59 -0.49 15.67 -12.11
CA LEU A 59 0.71 15.09 -12.71
C LEU A 59 0.68 15.19 -14.23
N ARG A 60 -0.47 14.92 -14.87
CA ARG A 60 -0.62 15.06 -16.33
C ARG A 60 -0.41 16.50 -16.77
N LEU A 61 -0.97 17.48 -16.07
CA LEU A 61 -0.76 18.90 -16.37
C LEU A 61 0.72 19.29 -16.25
N GLN A 62 1.41 18.84 -15.19
CA GLN A 62 2.84 19.10 -15.01
C GLN A 62 3.67 18.52 -16.16
N VAL A 63 3.43 17.26 -16.53
CA VAL A 63 4.14 16.62 -17.65
C VAL A 63 3.85 17.33 -18.97
N ASN A 64 2.58 17.65 -19.25
CA ASN A 64 2.20 18.34 -20.47
C ASN A 64 2.84 19.73 -20.58
N ALA A 65 2.89 20.49 -19.48
CA ALA A 65 3.54 21.79 -19.44
C ALA A 65 5.05 21.66 -19.72
N LEU A 66 5.73 20.72 -19.07
CA LEU A 66 7.16 20.46 -19.31
C LEU A 66 7.42 20.01 -20.75
N GLN A 67 6.56 19.20 -21.34
CA GLN A 67 6.66 18.78 -22.73
C GLN A 67 6.44 19.95 -23.70
N ALA A 68 5.46 20.83 -23.43
CA ALA A 68 5.23 22.02 -24.24
C ALA A 68 6.44 22.96 -24.19
N LEU A 69 6.95 23.24 -22.99
CA LEU A 69 8.18 24.03 -22.81
C LEU A 69 9.36 23.38 -23.51
N SER A 70 9.58 22.07 -23.34
CA SER A 70 10.67 21.37 -24.03
C SER A 70 10.55 21.46 -25.56
N LYS A 71 9.35 21.55 -26.14
CA LYS A 71 9.18 21.74 -27.58
C LYS A 71 9.53 23.16 -28.00
N ILE A 72 9.17 24.15 -27.19
CA ILE A 72 9.50 25.57 -27.43
C ILE A 72 11.02 25.79 -27.36
N TYR A 73 11.69 25.22 -26.36
CA TYR A 73 13.15 25.38 -26.16
C TYR A 73 14.01 24.43 -27.01
N LYS A 74 13.40 23.54 -27.81
CA LYS A 74 14.11 22.69 -28.80
C LYS A 74 14.15 23.31 -30.21
N LEU A 75 13.76 24.58 -30.34
CA LEU A 75 14.06 25.47 -31.47
C LEU A 75 15.43 26.12 -31.24
#